data_AF-A0A923PG98-F1
#
_entry.id   AF-A0A923PG98-F1
#
_cell.length_a   1.000
_cell.length_b   1.000
_cell.length_c   1.000
_cell.angle_alpha   90.00
_cell.angle_beta   90.00
_cell.angle_gamma   90.00
#
_symmetry.space_group_name_H-M   'P 1'
#
loop_
_entity.id
_entity.type
_entity.pdbx_description
1 polymer ?
#
loop_
_entity_poly.entity_id
_entity_poly.type
_entity_poly.pdbx_seq_one_letter_code
_entity_poly.pdbx_strand_id
1 'polypeptide(L)'
;MQEWHNFLVGGLGVVVHNNYGVLQNIIDGISDATKQYHKKYMCKEYGTALREYLIQNGEANPKAVIFRLFDMNGNRAQMRIYHNGEEIATNGLHVGTPINGKMFDNMNPNGMDVDEWLSKFEYPPHLKLKPDVIDASQVINSFY
;
A
#
# COMPACT_ATOMS: atom_id res chain seq x y z
N MET A 1 16.55 -6.33 -26.07
CA MET A 1 15.19 -5.82 -26.35
C MET A 1 14.74 -5.10 -25.09
N GLN A 2 14.36 -3.85 -25.24
CA GLN A 2 14.27 -2.81 -24.20
C GLN A 2 13.15 -3.08 -23.19
N GLU A 3 13.42 -2.82 -21.92
CA GLU A 3 12.53 -3.06 -20.77
C GLU A 3 11.16 -2.40 -20.95
N TRP A 4 10.10 -3.19 -20.78
CA TRP A 4 8.73 -2.70 -20.69
C TRP A 4 8.52 -2.12 -19.29
N HIS A 5 8.83 -0.83 -19.14
CA HIS A 5 8.55 -0.05 -17.95
C HIS A 5 7.04 0.25 -17.89
N ASN A 6 6.30 -0.59 -17.16
CA ASN A 6 4.89 -0.35 -16.86
C ASN A 6 4.79 0.69 -15.74
N PHE A 7 4.68 1.95 -16.14
CA PHE A 7 4.31 3.04 -15.24
C PHE A 7 2.80 2.94 -14.94
N LEU A 8 2.44 2.84 -13.66
CA LEU A 8 1.06 3.14 -13.24
C LEU A 8 1.00 4.63 -12.95
N VAL A 9 0.17 5.39 -13.68
CA VAL A 9 -0.15 6.79 -13.37
C VAL A 9 -1.60 6.80 -12.89
N GLY A 10 -1.80 6.78 -11.57
CA GLY A 10 -3.13 7.07 -11.03
C GLY A 10 -3.50 8.54 -11.33
N GLY A 11 -4.79 8.89 -11.38
CA GLY A 11 -5.25 10.27 -11.61
C GLY A 11 -4.73 11.32 -10.60
N LEU A 12 -4.01 10.88 -9.57
CA LEU A 12 -3.29 11.69 -8.56
C LEU A 12 -1.78 11.87 -8.86
N GLY A 13 -1.28 11.41 -10.01
CA GLY A 13 0.14 11.55 -10.41
C GLY A 13 1.11 10.60 -9.70
N VAL A 14 0.61 9.53 -9.06
CA VAL A 14 1.43 8.52 -8.41
C VAL A 14 2.07 7.62 -9.47
N VAL A 15 3.39 7.49 -9.45
CA VAL A 15 4.10 6.47 -10.23
C VAL A 15 4.52 5.35 -9.30
N VAL A 16 3.97 4.15 -9.51
CA VAL A 16 4.37 2.94 -8.78
C VAL A 16 4.94 1.95 -9.79
N HIS A 17 6.19 1.52 -9.59
CA HIS A 17 6.82 0.48 -10.42
C HIS A 17 6.10 -0.86 -10.19
N ASN A 18 5.50 -1.39 -11.25
CA ASN A 18 4.58 -2.53 -11.19
C ASN A 18 5.15 -3.80 -11.84
N ASN A 19 6.44 -4.10 -11.67
CA ASN A 19 6.93 -5.39 -12.13
C ASN A 19 8.07 -5.92 -11.26
N TYR A 20 7.76 -6.16 -9.99
CA TYR A 20 8.46 -7.19 -9.24
C TYR A 20 7.87 -8.49 -9.74
N GLY A 21 8.56 -9.26 -10.59
CA GLY A 21 8.10 -10.57 -11.05
C GLY A 21 8.11 -11.60 -9.91
N VAL A 22 7.36 -11.32 -8.84
CA VAL A 22 7.28 -12.15 -7.64
C VAL A 22 6.64 -13.47 -8.07
N LEU A 23 7.33 -14.56 -7.79
CA LEU A 23 6.86 -15.90 -8.16
C LEU A 23 5.52 -16.20 -7.48
N GLN A 24 4.64 -16.91 -8.19
CA GLN A 24 3.28 -17.17 -7.71
C GLN A 24 3.26 -17.91 -6.36
N ASN A 25 4.19 -18.83 -6.12
CA ASN A 25 4.29 -19.54 -4.84
C ASN A 25 4.61 -18.62 -3.65
N ILE A 26 5.30 -17.50 -3.88
CA ILE A 26 5.52 -16.48 -2.86
C ILE A 26 4.20 -15.73 -2.63
N ILE A 27 3.48 -15.38 -3.69
CA ILE A 27 2.18 -14.71 -3.58
C ILE A 27 1.17 -15.56 -2.79
N ASP A 28 1.13 -16.86 -3.08
CA ASP A 28 0.23 -17.80 -2.41
C ASP A 28 0.49 -17.89 -0.90
N GLY A 29 1.72 -17.62 -0.44
CA GLY A 29 2.09 -17.61 0.98
C GLY A 29 1.83 -16.30 1.72
N ILE A 30 1.48 -15.20 1.01
CA ILE A 30 1.26 -13.88 1.63
C ILE A 30 0.15 -13.92 2.68
N SER A 31 -0.98 -14.54 2.35
CA SER A 31 -2.14 -14.60 3.25
C SER A 31 -1.76 -15.26 4.58
N ASP A 32 -1.03 -16.38 4.53
CA ASP A 32 -0.59 -17.09 5.74
C ASP A 32 0.47 -16.32 6.53
N ALA A 33 1.43 -15.69 5.85
CA ALA A 33 2.48 -14.90 6.48
C ALA A 33 1.93 -13.66 7.21
N THR A 34 0.81 -13.12 6.73
CA THR A 34 0.23 -11.86 7.23
C THR A 34 -1.08 -12.04 8.01
N LYS A 35 -1.60 -13.27 8.14
CA LYS A 35 -2.93 -13.60 8.69
C LYS A 35 -3.31 -12.90 9.99
N GLN A 36 -2.34 -12.71 10.89
CA GLN A 36 -2.57 -12.08 12.20
C GLN A 36 -2.92 -10.59 12.12
N TYR A 37 -2.71 -9.97 10.95
CA TYR A 37 -2.92 -8.56 10.68
C TYR A 37 -4.10 -8.29 9.72
N HIS A 38 -4.89 -9.30 9.34
CA HIS A 38 -6.07 -9.15 8.48
C HIS A 38 -7.27 -8.56 9.23
N LYS A 39 -7.11 -7.35 9.74
CA LYS A 39 -8.14 -6.62 10.51
C LYS A 39 -7.93 -5.12 10.42
N LYS A 40 -8.94 -4.37 10.83
CA LYS A 40 -8.92 -2.90 10.83
C LYS A 40 -7.72 -2.36 11.61
N TYR A 41 -7.19 -1.24 11.12
CA TYR A 41 -6.11 -0.47 11.77
C TYR A 41 -4.75 -1.18 11.89
N MET A 42 -4.54 -2.30 11.20
CA MET A 42 -3.28 -3.06 11.20
C MET A 42 -2.48 -2.87 9.89
N CYS A 43 -2.75 -1.82 9.11
CA CYS A 43 -2.08 -1.58 7.84
C CYS A 43 -0.54 -1.45 7.99
N LYS A 44 -0.08 -0.90 9.13
CA LYS A 44 1.35 -0.80 9.46
C LYS A 44 1.99 -2.17 9.62
N GLU A 45 1.42 -2.97 10.51
CA GLU A 45 1.93 -4.28 10.88
C GLU A 45 1.84 -5.24 9.69
N TYR A 46 0.74 -5.20 8.94
CA TYR A 46 0.56 -5.95 7.71
C TYR A 46 1.63 -5.60 6.67
N GLY A 47 1.79 -4.30 6.34
CA GLY A 47 2.75 -3.87 5.34
C GLY A 47 4.20 -4.17 5.73
N THR A 48 4.50 -4.13 7.03
CA THR A 48 5.83 -4.50 7.55
C THR A 48 6.06 -6.00 7.37
N ALA A 49 5.15 -6.84 7.85
CA ALA A 49 5.26 -8.30 7.75
C ALA A 49 5.29 -8.80 6.31
N LEU A 50 4.48 -8.21 5.41
CA LEU A 50 4.48 -8.55 4.00
C LEU A 50 5.85 -8.26 3.35
N ARG A 51 6.44 -7.09 3.62
CA ARG A 51 7.73 -6.73 3.04
C ARG A 51 8.87 -7.60 3.60
N GLU A 52 8.83 -7.93 4.88
CA GLU A 52 9.77 -8.89 5.48
C GLU A 52 9.65 -10.28 4.84
N TYR A 53 8.42 -10.77 4.64
CA TYR A 53 8.15 -12.03 3.95
C TYR A 53 8.70 -12.03 2.53
N LEU A 54 8.50 -10.95 1.76
CA LEU A 54 9.04 -10.82 0.41
C LEU A 54 10.58 -10.88 0.40
N ILE A 55 11.24 -10.15 1.31
CA ILE A 55 12.71 -10.16 1.45
C ILE A 55 13.22 -11.57 1.77
N GLN A 56 12.58 -12.26 2.73
CA GLN A 56 12.95 -13.62 3.11
C GLN A 56 12.81 -14.64 1.96
N ASN A 57 11.95 -14.34 0.98
CA ASN A 57 11.72 -15.16 -0.20
C ASN A 57 12.44 -14.65 -1.46
N GLY A 58 13.42 -13.75 -1.30
CA GLY A 58 14.35 -13.37 -2.37
C GLY A 58 14.00 -12.09 -3.13
N GLU A 59 12.94 -11.37 -2.75
CA GLU A 59 12.67 -10.04 -3.31
C GLU A 59 13.60 -9.01 -2.66
N ALA A 60 14.55 -8.49 -3.43
CA ALA A 60 15.59 -7.60 -2.90
C ALA A 60 15.07 -6.20 -2.54
N ASN A 61 13.96 -5.74 -3.15
CA ASN A 61 13.50 -4.38 -2.96
C ASN A 61 11.97 -4.21 -2.91
N PRO A 62 11.25 -4.86 -1.97
CA PRO A 62 9.81 -4.73 -1.92
C PRO A 62 9.39 -3.32 -1.53
N LYS A 63 8.53 -2.73 -2.35
CA LYS A 63 8.00 -1.39 -2.15
C LYS A 63 6.77 -1.38 -1.25
N ALA A 64 6.48 -0.23 -0.70
CA ALA A 64 5.16 0.08 -0.16
C ALA A 64 4.71 1.46 -0.65
N VAL A 65 3.40 1.61 -0.81
CA VAL A 65 2.72 2.87 -1.03
C VAL A 65 2.10 3.27 0.31
N ILE A 66 2.55 4.40 0.83
CA ILE A 66 2.00 5.03 2.02
C ILE A 66 1.08 6.13 1.55
N PHE A 67 -0.22 6.00 1.82
CA PHE A 67 -1.15 7.11 1.67
C PHE A 67 -1.23 7.92 2.94
N ARG A 68 -1.17 9.24 2.81
CA ARG A 68 -1.30 10.16 3.92
C ARG A 68 -2.21 11.33 3.59
N LEU A 69 -3.11 11.66 4.52
CA LEU A 69 -3.96 12.84 4.42
C LEU A 69 -3.22 14.11 4.84
N PHE A 70 -3.47 15.18 4.09
CA PHE A 70 -2.97 16.52 4.35
C PHE A 70 -4.11 17.54 4.32
N ASP A 71 -4.01 18.56 5.17
CA ASP A 71 -4.92 19.71 5.12
C ASP A 71 -4.57 20.65 3.93
N MET A 72 -5.38 21.70 3.76
CA MET A 72 -5.18 22.71 2.71
C MET A 72 -3.86 23.48 2.83
N ASN A 73 -3.27 23.53 4.03
CA ASN A 73 -2.01 24.20 4.33
C ASN A 73 -0.79 23.27 4.17
N GLY A 74 -1.02 21.98 3.86
CA GLY A 74 0.04 20.98 3.70
C GLY A 74 0.49 20.33 5.00
N ASN A 75 -0.23 20.47 6.11
CA ASN A 75 0.04 19.75 7.35
C ASN A 75 -0.58 18.35 7.32
N ARG A 76 0.03 17.40 8.04
CA ARG A 76 -0.53 16.04 8.19
C ARG A 76 -1.88 16.11 8.91
N ALA A 77 -2.92 15.52 8.32
CA ALA A 77 -4.24 15.44 8.92
C ALA A 77 -4.42 14.08 9.62
N GLN A 78 -4.71 14.11 10.93
CA GLN A 78 -4.99 12.93 11.74
C GLN A 78 -6.49 12.59 11.68
N MET A 79 -6.95 12.19 10.50
CA MET A 79 -8.36 11.97 10.19
C MET A 79 -8.64 10.55 9.74
N ARG A 80 -9.90 10.13 9.83
CA ARG A 80 -10.31 8.81 9.37
C ARG A 80 -10.20 8.69 7.85
N ILE A 81 -9.73 7.53 7.40
CA ILE A 81 -9.80 7.11 5.99
C ILE A 81 -10.78 5.95 5.93
N TYR A 82 -11.66 6.00 4.93
CA TYR A 82 -12.61 4.94 4.63
C TYR A 82 -12.25 4.30 3.29
N HIS A 83 -12.59 3.02 3.13
CA HIS A 83 -12.51 2.29 1.86
C HIS A 83 -13.82 1.54 1.67
N ASN A 84 -14.58 1.92 0.63
CA ASN A 84 -15.91 1.36 0.36
C ASN A 84 -16.86 1.43 1.58
N GLY A 85 -16.95 2.60 2.20
CA GLY A 85 -17.75 2.85 3.41
C GLY A 85 -17.20 2.27 4.73
N GLU A 86 -16.12 1.48 4.71
CA GLU A 86 -15.51 0.95 5.92
C GLU A 86 -14.34 1.80 6.41
N GLU A 87 -14.33 2.15 7.69
CA GLU A 87 -13.18 2.82 8.29
C GLU A 87 -11.96 1.87 8.33
N ILE A 88 -10.87 2.29 7.69
CA ILE A 88 -9.63 1.49 7.57
C ILE A 88 -8.45 2.11 8.31
N ALA A 89 -8.49 3.42 8.59
CA ALA A 89 -7.47 4.13 9.36
C ALA A 89 -8.09 5.27 10.18
N THR A 90 -7.48 5.59 11.32
CA THR A 90 -7.90 6.69 12.22
C THR A 90 -6.93 7.87 12.24
N ASN A 91 -5.73 7.69 11.69
CA ASN A 91 -4.59 8.61 11.79
C ASN A 91 -4.22 9.24 10.43
N GLY A 92 -5.11 9.13 9.46
CA GLY A 92 -4.92 9.64 8.11
C GLY A 92 -3.82 8.94 7.34
N LEU A 93 -3.44 7.70 7.70
CA LEU A 93 -2.45 6.92 6.98
C LEU A 93 -2.95 5.52 6.65
N HIS A 94 -2.76 5.08 5.40
CA HIS A 94 -2.97 3.70 4.98
C HIS A 94 -1.80 3.17 4.15
N VAL A 95 -1.53 1.87 4.21
CA VAL A 95 -0.37 1.25 3.57
C VAL A 95 -0.82 0.11 2.66
N GLY A 96 -0.29 0.09 1.45
CA GLY A 96 -0.41 -1.04 0.53
C GLY A 96 0.94 -1.41 -0.06
N THR A 97 1.10 -2.68 -0.45
CA THR A 97 2.28 -3.17 -1.17
C THR A 97 1.88 -3.65 -2.56
N PRO A 98 2.41 -3.04 -3.63
CA PRO A 98 2.12 -3.43 -5.00
C PRO A 98 2.92 -4.67 -5.41
N ILE A 99 2.24 -5.70 -5.93
CA ILE A 99 2.85 -6.97 -6.38
C ILE A 99 2.10 -7.45 -7.63
N ASN A 100 2.79 -7.69 -8.75
CA ASN A 100 2.21 -8.24 -9.99
C ASN A 100 0.86 -7.61 -10.42
N GLY A 101 0.75 -6.28 -10.40
CA GLY A 101 -0.47 -5.57 -10.81
C GLY A 101 -1.58 -5.51 -9.76
N LYS A 102 -1.34 -6.04 -8.56
CA LYS A 102 -2.30 -5.99 -7.45
C LYS A 102 -1.75 -5.18 -6.28
N MET A 103 -2.64 -4.54 -5.54
CA MET A 103 -2.34 -3.93 -4.26
C MET A 103 -2.73 -4.88 -3.13
N PHE A 104 -1.76 -5.23 -2.28
CA PHE A 104 -1.96 -6.03 -1.08
C PHE A 104 -1.98 -5.13 0.15
N ASP A 105 -3.02 -5.24 0.98
CA ASP A 105 -3.10 -4.56 2.27
C ASP A 105 -3.83 -5.43 3.30
N ASN A 106 -3.98 -4.93 4.53
CA ASN A 106 -4.62 -5.64 5.63
C ASN A 106 -6.10 -5.97 5.41
N MET A 107 -6.76 -5.31 4.46
CA MET A 107 -8.17 -5.53 4.12
C MET A 107 -8.33 -6.39 2.85
N ASN A 108 -7.28 -6.48 2.03
CA ASN A 108 -7.23 -7.17 0.76
C ASN A 108 -6.00 -8.11 0.70
N PRO A 109 -5.95 -9.16 1.54
CA PRO A 109 -4.78 -10.03 1.63
C PRO A 109 -4.56 -10.90 0.39
N ASN A 110 -5.56 -11.04 -0.48
CA ASN A 110 -5.47 -11.73 -1.76
C ASN A 110 -5.09 -10.79 -2.93
N GLY A 111 -4.85 -9.51 -2.62
CA GLY A 111 -4.61 -8.46 -3.57
C GLY A 111 -5.90 -7.97 -4.25
N MET A 112 -6.00 -6.67 -4.47
CA MET A 112 -7.02 -6.01 -5.28
C MET A 112 -6.35 -5.38 -6.50
N ASP A 113 -7.09 -5.14 -7.58
CA ASP A 113 -6.58 -4.30 -8.66
C ASP A 113 -6.13 -2.93 -8.13
N VAL A 114 -5.00 -2.42 -8.61
CA VAL A 114 -4.43 -1.17 -8.07
C VAL A 114 -5.37 0.02 -8.31
N ASP A 115 -5.97 0.13 -9.49
CA ASP A 115 -6.87 1.24 -9.82
C ASP A 115 -8.16 1.16 -9.00
N GLU A 116 -8.68 -0.06 -8.84
CA GLU A 116 -9.82 -0.33 -7.95
C GLU A 116 -9.49 0.09 -6.51
N TRP A 117 -8.32 -0.30 -6.00
CA TRP A 117 -7.87 0.04 -4.66
C TRP A 117 -7.77 1.55 -4.44
N LEU A 118 -7.23 2.28 -5.43
CA LEU A 118 -7.09 3.74 -5.42
C LEU A 118 -8.43 4.47 -5.47
N SER A 119 -9.37 3.97 -6.27
CA SER A 119 -10.67 4.63 -6.52
C SER A 119 -11.63 4.60 -5.32
N LYS A 120 -11.39 3.70 -4.37
CA LYS A 120 -12.31 3.40 -3.26
C LYS A 120 -12.00 4.16 -1.97
N PHE A 121 -10.94 4.96 -1.93
CA PHE A 121 -10.63 5.78 -0.77
C PHE A 121 -11.63 6.94 -0.61
N GLU A 122 -12.20 7.03 0.57
CA GLU A 122 -13.12 8.08 0.98
C GLU A 122 -12.52 8.86 2.16
N TYR A 123 -12.50 10.17 2.05
CA TYR A 123 -11.97 11.09 3.07
C TYR A 123 -12.66 12.46 2.97
N PRO A 124 -12.61 13.29 4.02
CA PRO A 124 -13.24 14.61 4.00
C PRO A 124 -12.79 15.47 2.79
N PRO A 125 -13.73 16.16 2.11
CA PRO A 125 -13.47 16.82 0.82
C PRO A 125 -12.49 18.01 0.89
N HIS A 126 -12.21 18.52 2.08
CA HIS A 126 -11.24 19.60 2.30
C HIS A 126 -9.80 19.09 2.55
N LEU A 127 -9.59 17.77 2.47
CA LEU A 127 -8.28 17.15 2.62
C LEU A 127 -7.75 16.67 1.27
N LYS A 128 -6.44 16.48 1.22
CA LYS A 128 -5.73 15.92 0.07
C LYS A 128 -5.07 14.61 0.49
N LEU A 129 -5.34 13.55 -0.27
CA LEU A 129 -4.60 12.30 -0.16
C LEU A 129 -3.31 12.42 -0.98
N LYS A 130 -2.16 12.18 -0.35
CA LYS A 130 -0.87 12.12 -1.04
C LYS A 130 -0.23 10.75 -0.82
N PRO A 131 0.25 10.10 -1.88
CA PRO A 131 1.07 8.90 -1.79
C PRO A 131 2.54 9.24 -1.54
N ASP A 132 3.23 8.38 -0.82
CA ASP A 132 4.67 8.25 -0.80
C ASP A 132 5.04 6.80 -1.14
N VAL A 133 6.00 6.60 -2.04
CA VAL A 133 6.52 5.26 -2.35
C VAL A 133 7.82 5.07 -1.60
N ILE A 134 7.89 3.98 -0.82
CA ILE A 134 9.05 3.65 -0.02
C ILE A 134 9.64 2.32 -0.44
N ASP A 135 10.94 2.15 -0.20
CA ASP A 135 11.70 0.97 -0.59
C ASP A 135 12.26 0.18 0.58
N ALA A 136 12.89 -0.97 0.31
CA ALA A 136 13.40 -1.90 1.35
C ALA A 136 14.27 -1.26 2.42
N SER A 137 14.97 -0.17 2.11
CA SER A 137 15.81 0.55 3.07
C SER A 137 15.00 1.41 4.05
N GLN A 138 13.75 1.73 3.70
CA GLN A 138 12.86 2.60 4.47
C GLN A 138 11.86 1.80 5.30
N VAL A 139 11.81 2.11 6.59
CA VAL A 139 10.86 1.54 7.55
C VAL A 139 9.52 2.28 7.53
N ILE A 140 8.42 1.53 7.40
CA ILE A 140 7.05 2.06 7.40
C ILE A 140 6.80 2.89 8.69
N ASN A 141 7.38 2.48 9.82
CA ASN A 141 7.19 3.15 11.10
C ASN A 141 7.69 4.61 11.12
N SER A 142 8.61 5.00 10.24
CA SER A 142 9.07 6.39 10.12
C SER A 142 8.01 7.35 9.57
N PHE A 143 6.90 6.80 9.06
CA PHE A 143 5.82 7.57 8.46
C PHE A 143 4.65 7.79 9.40
N TYR A 144 4.58 7.12 10.55
CA TYR A 144 3.52 7.26 11.57
C TYR A 144 3.85 8.39 12.54
#